data_AF-G2DCI8-F1
#
_entry.id   AF-G2DCI8-F1
#
_cell.length_a   1.000
_cell.length_b   1.000
_cell.length_c   1.000
_cell.angle_alpha   90.00
_cell.angle_beta   90.00
_cell.angle_gamma   90.00
#
_symmetry.space_group_name_H-M   'P 1'
#
loop_
_entity.id
_entity.type
_entity.pdbx_description
1 polymer ?
#
loop_
_entity_poly.entity_id
_entity_poly.type
_entity_poly.pdbx_seq_one_letter_code
_entity_poly.pdbx_strand_id
1 'polypeptide(L)'
;MSIFCGFFWMRRSTTARGLPTHATCPALKKNLIAAVVFLVVGLLLANLVPTIEIAWVSTILLLAIYLFAFEVVGVDVAAVTAMVLLGLTSLLAPLIGLQQGLVPTTDLFNGFSSNAVISIIGAGLDKTGIMSQVAAFILRISGSTEGRIIPLLSSTVGFISSFMQNVGAAALFLPVVSRISARIGLPLSRLLMPMGFCAILGGTITMVSSSPLILLNDLIHTSNQSLQAGQQMETFSLFAVTPIGLALVITGIVYFILAGKFVLPANKAEHTEGHDTASYFSETYGLQASEVYEVVVPAESPLVGVSVDELEQRWKVRIIAVEKGDGLRLGADSIDRGLGIEAGTVLGLLGTEEYFTVFSEESSINRRNDLETFANSLATAKAGIAEVVIPPSSNLVGKTARDVWMRKTFGLSLLAIHRGEEIISCRTGGVRQTPFRPGDTLVVHTAWTDLPIWSRIATLW
;
A
#
# COMPACT_ATOMS: atom_id res chain seq x y z
N MET A 1 -22.88 2.60 -5.83
CA MET A 1 -22.33 3.22 -4.61
C MET A 1 -20.84 2.92 -4.39
N SER A 2 -20.36 1.69 -4.64
CA SER A 2 -18.96 1.29 -4.41
C SER A 2 -17.90 1.93 -5.32
N ILE A 3 -18.28 2.44 -6.50
CA ILE A 3 -17.37 3.10 -7.46
C ILE A 3 -17.02 4.54 -7.01
N PHE A 4 -17.90 5.20 -6.25
CA PHE A 4 -17.65 6.56 -5.76
C PHE A 4 -16.87 6.60 -4.44
N CYS A 5 -17.03 5.60 -3.55
CA CYS A 5 -16.29 5.51 -2.28
C CYS A 5 -14.77 5.37 -2.49
N GLY A 6 -14.33 4.57 -3.47
CA GLY A 6 -12.90 4.33 -3.70
C GLY A 6 -12.14 5.59 -4.14
N PHE A 7 -12.78 6.45 -4.92
CA PHE A 7 -12.18 7.69 -5.43
C PHE A 7 -12.06 8.79 -4.36
N PHE A 8 -12.95 8.78 -3.36
CA PHE A 8 -12.97 9.81 -2.31
C PHE A 8 -12.08 9.47 -1.11
N TRP A 9 -11.97 8.18 -0.76
CA TRP A 9 -11.11 7.72 0.33
C TRP A 9 -9.62 8.01 0.07
N MET A 10 -9.17 7.88 -1.19
CA MET A 10 -7.79 8.14 -1.58
C MET A 10 -7.39 9.63 -1.52
N ARG A 11 -8.37 10.55 -1.46
CA ARG A 11 -8.10 12.00 -1.39
C ARG A 11 -8.08 12.56 0.05
N ARG A 12 -8.49 11.79 1.06
CA ARG A 12 -8.67 12.30 2.44
C ARG A 12 -7.67 11.76 3.47
N SER A 13 -6.83 10.78 3.13
CA SER A 13 -5.86 10.19 4.06
C SER A 13 -4.57 11.02 4.27
N THR A 14 -4.43 12.20 3.65
CA THR A 14 -3.23 13.07 3.75
C THR A 14 -3.38 14.30 4.64
N THR A 15 -4.46 14.47 5.41
CA THR A 15 -4.53 15.56 6.41
C THR A 15 -4.21 15.06 7.80
N ALA A 16 -2.91 15.10 8.12
CA ALA A 16 -2.41 15.08 9.49
C ALA A 16 -3.05 16.22 10.32
N ARG A 17 -3.29 15.94 11.59
CA ARG A 17 -3.86 16.84 12.59
C ARG A 17 -3.06 18.14 12.66
N GLY A 18 -3.70 19.26 12.36
CA GLY A 18 -3.25 20.63 12.63
C GLY A 18 -4.44 21.52 12.97
N LEU A 19 -4.30 22.37 13.99
CA LEU A 19 -5.31 23.26 14.58
C LEU A 19 -5.99 24.21 13.57
N PRO A 20 -7.20 24.73 13.87
CA PRO A 20 -8.06 25.37 12.88
C PRO A 20 -7.62 26.82 12.64
N THR A 21 -7.23 27.13 11.41
CA THR A 21 -7.17 28.51 10.92
C THR A 21 -8.42 28.80 10.09
N HIS A 22 -9.00 29.98 10.31
CA HIS A 22 -10.23 30.47 9.67
C HIS A 22 -10.10 30.54 8.13
N ALA A 23 -10.37 29.44 7.45
CA ALA A 23 -10.65 29.40 6.03
C ALA A 23 -12.07 28.88 5.84
N THR A 24 -12.96 29.71 5.30
CA THR A 24 -14.33 29.29 4.98
C THR A 24 -14.28 28.19 3.92
N CYS A 25 -14.44 26.95 4.39
CA CYS A 25 -14.22 25.75 3.62
C CYS A 25 -15.24 25.64 2.47
N PRO A 26 -14.83 25.50 1.19
CA PRO A 26 -15.74 25.39 0.06
C PRO A 26 -16.68 24.17 0.12
N ALA A 27 -16.32 23.15 0.91
CA ALA A 27 -17.18 21.99 1.17
C ALA A 27 -18.45 22.37 1.97
N LEU A 28 -18.34 23.31 2.91
CA LEU A 28 -19.47 23.75 3.74
C LEU A 28 -20.55 24.46 2.90
N LYS A 29 -20.12 25.25 1.92
CA LYS A 29 -21.03 25.93 0.97
C LYS A 29 -21.77 24.93 0.08
N LYS A 30 -21.11 23.88 -0.40
CA LYS A 30 -21.75 22.84 -1.23
C LYS A 30 -22.81 22.07 -0.45
N ASN A 31 -22.51 21.69 0.78
CA ASN A 31 -23.45 20.98 1.65
C ASN A 31 -24.66 21.86 1.99
N LEU A 32 -24.45 23.16 2.24
CA LEU A 32 -25.55 24.10 2.49
C LEU A 32 -26.47 24.27 1.27
N ILE A 33 -25.90 24.40 0.07
CA ILE A 33 -26.69 24.48 -1.17
C ILE A 33 -27.48 23.18 -1.37
N ALA A 34 -26.85 22.03 -1.18
CA ALA A 34 -27.53 20.74 -1.26
C ALA A 34 -28.64 20.60 -0.22
N ALA A 35 -28.43 21.06 1.02
CA ALA A 35 -29.45 21.05 2.06
C ALA A 35 -30.68 21.85 1.66
N VAL A 36 -30.49 23.04 1.09
CA VAL A 36 -31.59 23.88 0.58
C VAL A 36 -32.34 23.17 -0.54
N VAL A 37 -31.63 22.54 -1.49
CA VAL A 37 -32.26 21.77 -2.57
C VAL A 37 -33.08 20.61 -2.01
N PHE A 38 -32.51 19.80 -1.11
CA PHE A 38 -33.22 18.67 -0.49
C PHE A 38 -34.44 19.12 0.33
N LEU A 39 -34.35 20.27 1.01
CA LEU A 39 -35.46 20.85 1.75
C LEU A 39 -36.58 21.33 0.82
N VAL A 40 -36.24 22.00 -0.28
CA VAL A 40 -37.22 22.41 -1.30
C VAL A 40 -37.89 21.21 -1.93
N VAL A 41 -37.13 20.17 -2.29
CA VAL A 41 -37.67 18.91 -2.83
C VAL A 41 -38.58 18.23 -1.81
N GLY A 42 -38.19 18.19 -0.53
CA GLY A 42 -39.02 17.64 0.54
C GLY A 42 -40.34 18.37 0.71
N LEU A 43 -40.32 19.71 0.71
CA LEU A 43 -41.53 20.52 0.77
C LEU A 43 -42.43 20.33 -0.46
N LEU A 44 -41.85 20.22 -1.65
CA LEU A 44 -42.62 19.94 -2.87
C LEU A 44 -43.27 18.54 -2.82
N LEU A 45 -42.52 17.52 -2.41
CA LEU A 45 -43.05 16.17 -2.25
C LEU A 45 -44.15 16.11 -1.20
N ALA A 46 -43.97 16.79 -0.06
CA ALA A 46 -44.98 16.83 0.99
C ALA A 46 -46.34 17.39 0.50
N ASN A 47 -46.34 18.28 -0.50
CA ASN A 47 -47.55 18.81 -1.12
C ASN A 47 -48.14 17.92 -2.24
N LEU A 48 -47.35 17.01 -2.80
CA LEU A 48 -47.78 16.11 -3.88
C LEU A 48 -48.33 14.77 -3.36
N VAL A 49 -47.96 14.41 -2.14
CA VAL A 49 -48.23 13.11 -1.54
C VAL A 49 -49.66 13.04 -0.97
N PRO A 50 -50.36 11.90 -1.12
CA PRO A 50 -51.78 11.79 -0.75
C PRO A 50 -52.07 11.76 0.76
N THR A 51 -51.10 11.42 1.62
CA THR A 51 -51.32 11.33 3.08
C THR A 51 -50.19 11.96 3.89
N ILE A 52 -50.52 12.42 5.10
CA ILE A 52 -49.58 13.07 6.02
C ILE A 52 -48.48 12.09 6.45
N GLU A 53 -48.84 10.80 6.62
CA GLU A 53 -47.90 9.73 6.94
C GLU A 53 -46.80 9.63 5.87
N ILE A 54 -47.19 9.56 4.60
CA ILE A 54 -46.25 9.41 3.49
C ILE A 54 -45.39 10.67 3.34
N ALA A 55 -45.94 11.86 3.65
CA ALA A 55 -45.18 13.11 3.61
C ALA A 55 -44.03 13.10 4.65
N TRP A 56 -44.31 12.66 5.88
CA TRP A 56 -43.29 12.51 6.92
C TRP A 56 -42.26 11.42 6.59
N VAL A 57 -42.68 10.25 6.13
CA VAL A 57 -41.77 9.17 5.72
C VAL A 57 -40.85 9.64 4.60
N SER A 58 -41.40 10.31 3.57
CA SER A 58 -40.62 10.84 2.44
C SER A 58 -39.61 11.90 2.89
N THR A 59 -40.00 12.74 3.85
CA THR A 59 -39.11 13.78 4.42
C THR A 59 -37.95 13.16 5.19
N ILE A 60 -38.23 12.16 6.05
CA ILE A 60 -37.20 11.44 6.81
C ILE A 60 -36.26 10.68 5.84
N LEU A 61 -36.82 10.05 4.80
CA LEU A 61 -36.04 9.37 3.77
C LEU A 61 -35.11 10.33 3.01
N LEU A 62 -35.62 11.49 2.58
CA LEU A 62 -34.81 12.51 1.92
C LEU A 62 -33.70 13.04 2.83
N LEU A 63 -34.00 13.25 4.11
CA LEU A 63 -32.99 13.64 5.09
C LEU A 63 -31.91 12.56 5.22
N ALA A 64 -32.27 11.28 5.33
CA ALA A 64 -31.32 10.19 5.41
C ALA A 64 -30.44 10.11 4.14
N ILE A 65 -31.04 10.23 2.95
CA ILE A 65 -30.31 10.28 1.67
C ILE A 65 -29.33 11.46 1.66
N TYR A 66 -29.74 12.65 2.09
CA TYR A 66 -28.87 13.81 2.18
C TYR A 66 -27.69 13.57 3.14
N LEU A 67 -27.95 13.06 4.34
CA LEU A 67 -26.91 12.79 5.34
C LEU A 67 -25.89 11.76 4.83
N PHE A 68 -26.34 10.71 4.15
CA PHE A 68 -25.47 9.68 3.58
C PHE A 68 -24.72 10.16 2.33
N ALA A 69 -25.39 10.82 1.39
CA ALA A 69 -24.78 11.23 0.12
C ALA A 69 -23.70 12.30 0.28
N PHE A 70 -23.86 13.19 1.27
CA PHE A 70 -22.91 14.27 1.56
C PHE A 70 -22.01 14.00 2.76
N GLU A 71 -22.13 12.81 3.39
CA GLU A 71 -21.37 12.40 4.58
C GLU A 71 -21.29 13.52 5.65
N VAL A 72 -22.41 14.21 5.89
CA VAL A 72 -22.46 15.38 6.79
C VAL A 72 -22.11 14.98 8.23
N VAL A 73 -22.56 13.78 8.61
CA VAL A 73 -22.23 13.10 9.86
C VAL A 73 -21.82 11.66 9.52
N GLY A 74 -21.17 10.96 10.46
CA GLY A 74 -20.87 9.53 10.27
C GLY A 74 -22.13 8.71 10.01
N VAL A 75 -21.99 7.63 9.23
CA VAL A 75 -23.11 6.77 8.80
C VAL A 75 -23.92 6.27 10.00
N ASP A 76 -23.24 5.93 11.10
CA ASP A 76 -23.85 5.47 12.33
C ASP A 76 -24.72 6.56 12.97
N VAL A 77 -24.23 7.80 13.00
CA VAL A 77 -24.95 8.95 13.55
C VAL A 77 -26.18 9.26 12.69
N ALA A 78 -26.05 9.22 11.36
CA ALA A 78 -27.17 9.42 10.44
C ALA A 78 -28.24 8.33 10.60
N ALA A 79 -27.85 7.06 10.73
CA ALA A 79 -28.78 5.95 10.95
C ALA A 79 -29.52 6.06 12.29
N VAL A 80 -28.79 6.33 13.39
CA VAL A 80 -29.38 6.55 14.72
C VAL A 80 -30.30 7.77 14.71
N THR A 81 -29.93 8.85 14.01
CA THR A 81 -30.78 10.05 13.88
C THR A 81 -32.09 9.70 13.18
N ALA A 82 -32.05 8.97 12.06
CA ALA A 82 -33.26 8.54 11.36
C ALA A 82 -34.15 7.65 12.24
N MET A 83 -33.56 6.71 12.98
CA MET A 83 -34.26 5.85 13.94
C MET A 83 -34.92 6.66 15.06
N VAL A 84 -34.20 7.61 15.65
CA VAL A 84 -34.74 8.49 16.71
C VAL A 84 -35.89 9.35 16.17
N LEU A 85 -35.75 9.92 14.97
CA LEU A 85 -36.81 10.70 14.33
C LEU A 85 -38.07 9.85 14.09
N LEU A 86 -37.91 8.62 13.61
CA LEU A 86 -39.03 7.67 13.45
C LEU A 86 -39.71 7.38 14.80
N GLY A 87 -38.94 7.10 15.85
CA GLY A 87 -39.48 6.87 17.19
C GLY A 87 -40.18 8.08 17.81
N LEU A 88 -39.64 9.29 17.58
CA LEU A 88 -40.24 10.55 18.04
C LEU A 88 -41.59 10.82 17.38
N THR A 89 -41.86 10.30 16.17
CA THR A 89 -43.19 10.43 15.55
C THR A 89 -44.29 9.79 16.39
N SER A 90 -43.98 8.74 17.16
CA SER A 90 -44.95 8.09 18.06
C SER A 90 -45.27 8.93 19.29
N LEU A 91 -44.31 9.72 19.78
CA LEU A 91 -44.52 10.68 20.89
C LEU A 91 -45.23 11.95 20.41
N LEU A 92 -44.84 12.45 19.25
CA LEU A 92 -45.29 13.73 18.70
C LEU A 92 -46.51 13.61 17.79
N ALA A 93 -47.06 12.41 17.60
CA ALA A 93 -48.16 12.14 16.65
C ALA A 93 -49.30 13.20 16.69
N PRO A 94 -49.84 13.59 17.86
CA PRO A 94 -50.91 14.58 17.92
C PRO A 94 -50.50 15.99 17.44
N LEU A 95 -49.23 16.36 17.62
CA LEU A 95 -48.68 17.67 17.26
C LEU A 95 -48.35 17.78 15.77
N ILE A 96 -48.01 16.66 15.13
CA ILE A 96 -47.57 16.61 13.73
C ILE A 96 -48.65 16.13 12.75
N GLY A 97 -49.90 16.00 13.24
CA GLY A 97 -51.08 15.65 12.43
C GLY A 97 -51.23 14.15 12.14
N LEU A 98 -50.58 13.29 12.92
CA LEU A 98 -50.68 11.83 12.79
C LEU A 98 -51.65 11.26 13.82
N GLN A 99 -52.46 10.27 13.43
CA GLN A 99 -53.35 9.56 14.36
C GLN A 99 -52.59 8.59 15.27
N GLN A 100 -51.49 8.03 14.76
CA GLN A 100 -50.58 7.13 15.45
C GLN A 100 -49.16 7.35 14.92
N GLY A 101 -48.14 6.93 15.68
CA GLY A 101 -46.76 6.98 15.21
C GLY A 101 -46.55 6.21 13.91
N LEU A 102 -45.53 6.59 13.13
CA LEU A 102 -45.23 5.93 11.86
C LEU A 102 -44.77 4.48 12.04
N VAL A 103 -44.15 4.17 13.18
CA VAL A 103 -43.64 2.84 13.53
C VAL A 103 -43.93 2.56 15.01
N PRO A 104 -44.45 1.37 15.38
CA PRO A 104 -44.53 0.95 16.76
C PRO A 104 -43.16 0.97 17.44
N THR A 105 -43.08 1.47 18.67
CA THR A 105 -41.79 1.61 19.38
C THR A 105 -41.11 0.27 19.65
N THR A 106 -41.87 -0.82 19.72
CA THR A 106 -41.36 -2.19 19.83
C THR A 106 -40.62 -2.66 18.59
N ASP A 107 -41.01 -2.17 17.42
CA ASP A 107 -40.46 -2.59 16.13
C ASP A 107 -39.28 -1.74 15.66
N LEU A 108 -39.04 -0.61 16.34
CA LEU A 108 -38.01 0.35 15.98
C LEU A 108 -36.60 -0.27 15.95
N PHE A 109 -36.37 -1.29 16.78
CA PHE A 109 -35.08 -1.97 16.91
C PHE A 109 -34.99 -3.27 16.10
N ASN A 110 -36.05 -3.69 15.40
CA ASN A 110 -36.07 -4.94 14.62
C ASN A 110 -35.00 -4.96 13.52
N GLY A 111 -34.56 -3.79 13.03
CA GLY A 111 -33.45 -3.70 12.07
C GLY A 111 -32.12 -4.24 12.60
N PHE A 112 -31.89 -4.23 13.92
CA PHE A 112 -30.65 -4.77 14.51
C PHE A 112 -30.63 -6.30 14.61
N SER A 113 -31.80 -6.96 14.55
CA SER A 113 -31.90 -8.42 14.55
C SER A 113 -31.95 -9.02 13.14
N SER A 114 -31.71 -8.20 12.10
CA SER A 114 -31.73 -8.67 10.73
C SER A 114 -30.59 -9.65 10.44
N ASN A 115 -30.80 -10.57 9.50
CA ASN A 115 -29.79 -11.55 9.11
C ASN A 115 -28.54 -10.87 8.53
N ALA A 116 -28.70 -9.70 7.91
CA ALA A 116 -27.60 -8.86 7.44
C ALA A 116 -26.67 -8.40 8.57
N VAL A 117 -27.22 -8.08 9.75
CA VAL A 117 -26.44 -7.61 10.91
C VAL A 117 -25.74 -8.77 11.63
N ILE A 118 -26.40 -9.93 11.72
CA ILE A 118 -25.91 -11.09 12.49
C ILE A 118 -24.90 -11.95 11.70
N SER A 119 -24.80 -11.79 10.38
CA SER A 119 -23.92 -12.59 9.53
C SER A 119 -22.43 -12.29 9.76
N ILE A 120 -21.76 -13.09 10.61
CA ILE A 120 -20.35 -12.92 11.04
C ILE A 120 -19.36 -13.79 10.22
N ILE A 121 -19.80 -14.47 9.17
CA ILE A 121 -18.99 -15.47 8.43
C ILE A 121 -17.62 -14.92 7.98
N GLY A 122 -17.54 -13.65 7.58
CA GLY A 122 -16.28 -13.02 7.15
C GLY A 122 -15.20 -12.92 8.24
N ALA A 123 -15.56 -12.69 9.51
CA ALA A 123 -14.59 -12.46 10.59
C ALA A 123 -13.86 -13.75 11.03
N GLY A 124 -14.47 -14.92 10.81
CA GLY A 124 -13.88 -16.22 11.15
C GLY A 124 -12.73 -16.60 10.21
N LEU A 125 -12.90 -16.37 8.90
CA LEU A 125 -11.87 -16.66 7.89
C LEU A 125 -10.59 -15.83 8.11
N ASP A 126 -10.73 -14.55 8.46
CA ASP A 126 -9.59 -13.66 8.71
C ASP A 126 -8.73 -14.12 9.89
N LYS A 127 -9.34 -14.61 10.98
CA LYS A 127 -8.61 -15.05 12.18
C LYS A 127 -7.90 -16.40 12.03
N THR A 128 -8.31 -17.23 11.07
CA THR A 128 -7.75 -18.59 10.91
C THR A 128 -6.39 -18.63 10.20
N GLY A 129 -5.94 -17.51 9.62
CA GLY A 129 -4.65 -17.42 8.93
C GLY A 129 -4.58 -18.13 7.57
N ILE A 130 -5.66 -18.79 7.12
CA ILE A 130 -5.78 -19.46 5.81
C ILE A 130 -5.42 -18.49 4.67
N MET A 131 -5.77 -17.21 4.82
CA MET A 131 -5.55 -16.17 3.83
C MET A 131 -4.07 -15.87 3.57
N SER A 132 -3.22 -16.00 4.61
CA SER A 132 -1.77 -15.84 4.45
C SER A 132 -1.14 -16.98 3.65
N GLN A 133 -1.73 -18.18 3.72
CA GLN A 133 -1.32 -19.33 2.93
C GLN A 133 -1.74 -19.19 1.46
N VAL A 134 -2.95 -18.71 1.18
CA VAL A 134 -3.42 -18.46 -0.19
C VAL A 134 -2.57 -17.38 -0.86
N ALA A 135 -2.22 -16.31 -0.13
CA ALA A 135 -1.27 -15.30 -0.59
C ALA A 135 0.11 -15.90 -0.95
N ALA A 136 0.65 -16.77 -0.09
CA ALA A 136 1.93 -17.44 -0.35
C ALA A 136 1.87 -18.39 -1.55
N PHE A 137 0.73 -19.06 -1.76
CA PHE A 137 0.47 -19.91 -2.92
C PHE A 137 0.46 -19.11 -4.22
N ILE A 138 -0.21 -17.95 -4.24
CA ILE A 138 -0.20 -17.04 -5.39
C ILE A 138 1.23 -16.59 -5.70
N LEU A 139 2.03 -16.22 -4.67
CA LEU A 139 3.43 -15.81 -4.87
C LEU A 139 4.29 -16.92 -5.47
N ARG A 140 4.03 -18.19 -5.13
CA ARG A 140 4.74 -19.35 -5.68
C ARG A 140 4.40 -19.63 -7.15
N ILE A 141 3.14 -19.40 -7.54
CA ILE A 141 2.64 -19.72 -8.89
C ILE A 141 2.75 -18.53 -9.84
N SER A 142 2.77 -17.32 -9.30
CA SER A 142 2.98 -16.09 -10.02
C SER A 142 4.38 -16.07 -10.62
N GLY A 143 4.48 -16.37 -11.92
CA GLY A 143 5.70 -16.14 -12.71
C GLY A 143 6.05 -14.65 -12.82
N SER A 144 6.99 -14.32 -13.70
CA SER A 144 7.57 -12.96 -13.78
C SER A 144 6.88 -12.02 -14.79
N THR A 145 5.82 -12.46 -15.48
CA THR A 145 5.23 -11.70 -16.60
C THR A 145 3.88 -11.10 -16.25
N GLU A 146 3.71 -9.81 -16.53
CA GLU A 146 2.47 -9.03 -16.30
C GLU A 146 1.20 -9.76 -16.80
N GLY A 147 1.25 -10.33 -18.01
CA GLY A 147 0.13 -11.03 -18.64
C GLY A 147 -0.34 -12.29 -17.91
N ARG A 148 0.45 -12.85 -16.99
CA ARG A 148 0.03 -13.97 -16.13
C ARG A 148 -0.45 -13.51 -14.75
N ILE A 149 0.12 -12.42 -14.26
CA ILE A 149 -0.08 -11.96 -12.87
C ILE A 149 -1.41 -11.27 -12.70
N ILE A 150 -1.74 -10.36 -13.60
CA ILE A 150 -3.02 -9.64 -13.56
C ILE A 150 -4.19 -10.62 -13.52
N PRO A 151 -4.34 -11.58 -14.46
CA PRO A 151 -5.45 -12.52 -14.41
C PRO A 151 -5.40 -13.46 -13.21
N LEU A 152 -4.23 -13.96 -12.81
CA LEU A 152 -4.10 -14.83 -11.64
C LEU A 152 -4.53 -14.12 -10.34
N LEU A 153 -4.02 -12.90 -10.14
CA LEU A 153 -4.34 -12.06 -8.99
C LEU A 153 -5.82 -11.70 -8.98
N SER A 154 -6.34 -11.18 -10.09
CA SER A 154 -7.76 -10.82 -10.24
C SER A 154 -8.69 -12.00 -10.02
N SER A 155 -8.38 -13.18 -10.56
CA SER A 155 -9.19 -14.39 -10.36
C SER A 155 -9.18 -14.84 -8.90
N THR A 156 -8.01 -14.85 -8.27
CA THR A 156 -7.88 -15.34 -6.89
C THR A 156 -8.60 -14.40 -5.92
N VAL A 157 -8.41 -13.09 -6.07
CA VAL A 157 -9.09 -12.10 -5.23
C VAL A 157 -10.59 -12.09 -5.49
N GLY A 158 -11.04 -12.19 -6.75
CA GLY A 158 -12.46 -12.27 -7.07
C GLY A 158 -13.14 -13.49 -6.46
N PHE A 159 -12.49 -14.66 -6.51
CA PHE A 159 -13.00 -15.87 -5.87
C PHE A 159 -13.08 -15.70 -4.35
N ILE A 160 -12.04 -15.19 -3.71
CA ILE A 160 -12.01 -15.03 -2.26
C ILE A 160 -13.01 -13.98 -1.77
N SER A 161 -13.14 -12.87 -2.50
CA SER A 161 -14.14 -11.84 -2.22
C SER A 161 -15.58 -12.33 -2.43
N SER A 162 -15.79 -13.50 -3.04
CA SER A 162 -17.13 -14.11 -3.08
C SER A 162 -17.59 -14.64 -1.73
N PHE A 163 -16.68 -14.88 -0.78
CA PHE A 163 -17.01 -15.38 0.57
C PHE A 163 -16.72 -14.37 1.66
N MET A 164 -16.17 -13.22 1.30
CA MET A 164 -15.64 -12.24 2.25
C MET A 164 -15.91 -10.82 1.78
N GLN A 165 -15.99 -9.88 2.71
CA GLN A 165 -16.33 -8.52 2.38
C GLN A 165 -15.20 -7.83 1.61
N ASN A 166 -15.56 -7.06 0.59
CA ASN A 166 -14.63 -6.46 -0.38
C ASN A 166 -13.47 -5.68 0.29
N VAL A 167 -13.73 -5.01 1.42
CA VAL A 167 -12.72 -4.25 2.17
C VAL A 167 -11.70 -5.18 2.85
N GLY A 168 -12.16 -6.25 3.48
CA GLY A 168 -11.29 -7.26 4.10
C GLY A 168 -10.41 -7.94 3.05
N ALA A 169 -10.99 -8.26 1.88
CA ALA A 169 -10.24 -8.87 0.79
C ALA A 169 -9.14 -7.92 0.29
N ALA A 170 -9.48 -6.67 0.01
CA ALA A 170 -8.50 -5.68 -0.43
C ALA A 170 -7.38 -5.46 0.61
N ALA A 171 -7.71 -5.35 1.90
CA ALA A 171 -6.73 -5.16 2.97
C ALA A 171 -5.76 -6.34 3.10
N LEU A 172 -6.25 -7.57 2.98
CA LEU A 172 -5.43 -8.78 3.02
C LEU A 172 -4.53 -8.93 1.80
N PHE A 173 -5.01 -8.53 0.63
CA PHE A 173 -4.24 -8.63 -0.62
C PHE A 173 -3.26 -7.48 -0.82
N LEU A 174 -3.48 -6.30 -0.23
CA LEU A 174 -2.58 -5.15 -0.34
C LEU A 174 -1.09 -5.48 -0.04
N PRO A 175 -0.72 -6.14 1.08
CA PRO A 175 0.67 -6.50 1.35
C PRO A 175 1.21 -7.58 0.40
N VAL A 176 0.34 -8.40 -0.18
CA VAL A 176 0.72 -9.42 -1.18
C VAL A 176 1.05 -8.76 -2.50
N VAL A 177 0.17 -7.86 -2.97
CA VAL A 177 0.33 -7.11 -4.21
C VAL A 177 1.55 -6.19 -4.13
N SER A 178 1.80 -5.57 -2.97
CA SER A 178 3.02 -4.79 -2.72
C SER A 178 4.29 -5.61 -2.90
N ARG A 179 4.34 -6.83 -2.34
CA ARG A 179 5.47 -7.76 -2.53
C ARG A 179 5.64 -8.20 -3.99
N ILE A 180 4.55 -8.44 -4.71
CA ILE A 180 4.59 -8.80 -6.14
C ILE A 180 5.10 -7.63 -6.98
N SER A 181 4.60 -6.43 -6.70
CA SER A 181 5.03 -5.18 -7.35
C SER A 181 6.54 -4.97 -7.19
N ALA A 182 7.05 -5.10 -5.96
CA ALA A 182 8.48 -4.96 -5.68
C ALA A 182 9.34 -6.04 -6.37
N ARG A 183 8.86 -7.29 -6.43
CA ARG A 183 9.61 -8.40 -7.05
C ARG A 183 9.75 -8.27 -8.57
N ILE A 184 8.77 -7.63 -9.23
CA ILE A 184 8.60 -7.69 -10.69
C ILE A 184 8.84 -6.32 -11.33
N GLY A 185 9.01 -5.27 -10.51
CA GLY A 185 9.26 -3.90 -10.98
C GLY A 185 8.04 -3.25 -11.64
N LEU A 186 6.83 -3.74 -11.37
CA LEU A 186 5.60 -3.14 -11.89
C LEU A 186 5.02 -2.12 -10.89
N PRO A 187 4.48 -0.98 -11.35
CA PRO A 187 3.82 0.00 -10.47
C PRO A 187 2.70 -0.64 -9.64
N LEU A 188 2.68 -0.37 -8.33
CA LEU A 188 1.68 -0.93 -7.41
C LEU A 188 0.24 -0.60 -7.86
N SER A 189 -0.01 0.63 -8.29
CA SER A 189 -1.32 1.08 -8.80
C SER A 189 -1.84 0.25 -9.98
N ARG A 190 -0.95 -0.24 -10.84
CA ARG A 190 -1.25 -1.07 -12.02
C ARG A 190 -1.73 -2.47 -11.63
N LEU A 191 -1.31 -2.97 -10.47
CA LEU A 191 -1.79 -4.25 -9.92
C LEU A 191 -2.98 -4.08 -8.98
N LEU A 192 -3.05 -2.96 -8.24
CA LEU A 192 -4.15 -2.68 -7.31
C LEU A 192 -5.48 -2.45 -8.01
N MET A 193 -5.50 -1.79 -9.18
CA MET A 193 -6.75 -1.52 -9.88
C MET A 193 -7.47 -2.80 -10.34
N PRO A 194 -6.84 -3.72 -11.11
CA PRO A 194 -7.47 -4.99 -11.48
C PRO A 194 -7.89 -5.83 -10.27
N MET A 195 -7.07 -5.84 -9.22
CA MET A 195 -7.35 -6.55 -7.98
C MET A 195 -8.59 -5.98 -7.28
N GLY A 196 -8.65 -4.67 -7.08
CA GLY A 196 -9.76 -4.00 -6.38
C GLY A 196 -11.08 -4.11 -7.14
N PHE A 197 -11.06 -3.94 -8.46
CA PHE A 197 -12.25 -4.15 -9.29
C PHE A 197 -12.74 -5.61 -9.21
N CYS A 198 -11.84 -6.58 -9.33
CA CYS A 198 -12.22 -7.99 -9.23
C CYS A 198 -12.64 -8.38 -7.81
N ALA A 199 -12.13 -7.74 -6.75
CA ALA A 199 -12.65 -7.88 -5.40
C ALA A 199 -14.12 -7.43 -5.33
N ILE A 200 -14.44 -6.24 -5.85
CA ILE A 200 -15.82 -5.72 -5.87
C ILE A 200 -16.75 -6.63 -6.68
N LEU A 201 -16.32 -7.07 -7.86
CA LEU A 201 -17.10 -7.97 -8.71
C LEU A 201 -17.24 -9.36 -8.07
N GLY A 202 -16.19 -9.87 -7.43
CA GLY A 202 -16.20 -11.11 -6.66
C GLY A 202 -17.26 -11.10 -5.57
N GLY A 203 -17.44 -9.96 -4.91
CA GLY A 203 -18.51 -9.69 -3.95
C GLY A 203 -19.94 -9.90 -4.48
N THR A 204 -20.12 -10.08 -5.79
CA THR A 204 -21.44 -10.30 -6.42
C THR A 204 -21.74 -11.77 -6.73
N ILE A 205 -20.78 -12.68 -6.51
CA ILE A 205 -20.92 -14.11 -6.79
C ILE A 205 -21.83 -14.79 -5.76
N THR A 206 -21.77 -14.38 -4.49
CA THR A 206 -22.64 -14.92 -3.44
C THR A 206 -23.35 -13.81 -2.69
N MET A 207 -24.43 -14.17 -2.00
CA MET A 207 -25.10 -13.25 -1.09
C MET A 207 -24.26 -12.93 0.16
N VAL A 208 -23.36 -13.84 0.58
CA VAL A 208 -22.56 -13.68 1.82
C VAL A 208 -21.72 -12.42 1.79
N SER A 209 -21.10 -12.12 0.66
CA SER A 209 -20.20 -10.96 0.50
C SER A 209 -20.91 -9.68 0.05
N SER A 210 -22.21 -9.76 -0.28
CA SER A 210 -23.00 -8.65 -0.81
C SER A 210 -24.00 -8.14 0.22
N SER A 211 -23.58 -7.15 1.02
CA SER A 211 -24.48 -6.51 1.99
C SER A 211 -25.78 -5.97 1.38
N PRO A 212 -25.80 -5.39 0.14
CA PRO A 212 -27.05 -4.95 -0.47
C PRO A 212 -28.01 -6.11 -0.78
N LEU A 213 -27.49 -7.30 -1.15
CA LEU A 213 -28.33 -8.46 -1.44
C LEU A 213 -28.91 -9.07 -0.16
N ILE A 214 -28.15 -9.09 0.94
CA ILE A 214 -28.70 -9.55 2.23
C ILE A 214 -29.81 -8.59 2.69
N LEU A 215 -29.58 -7.28 2.61
CA LEU A 215 -30.60 -6.27 2.92
C LEU A 215 -31.83 -6.39 2.02
N LEU A 216 -31.65 -6.64 0.72
CA LEU A 216 -32.77 -6.88 -0.19
C LEU A 216 -33.61 -8.09 0.24
N ASN A 217 -32.95 -9.16 0.70
CA ASN A 217 -33.64 -10.35 1.19
C ASN A 217 -34.45 -10.07 2.47
N ASP A 218 -33.87 -9.33 3.42
CA ASP A 218 -34.55 -8.85 4.63
C ASP A 218 -35.76 -7.95 4.27
N LEU A 219 -35.61 -7.08 3.26
CA LEU A 219 -36.70 -6.23 2.76
C LEU A 219 -37.81 -7.03 2.06
N ILE A 220 -37.48 -8.08 1.29
CA ILE A 220 -38.46 -8.98 0.68
C ILE A 220 -39.29 -9.66 1.77
N HIS A 221 -38.64 -10.16 2.83
CA HIS A 221 -39.33 -10.76 3.97
C HIS A 221 -40.31 -9.77 4.62
N THR A 222 -39.87 -8.52 4.83
CA THR A 222 -40.69 -7.48 5.46
C THR A 222 -41.85 -7.06 4.54
N SER A 223 -41.60 -6.88 3.24
CA SER A 223 -42.63 -6.53 2.25
C SER A 223 -43.65 -7.64 2.04
N ASN A 224 -43.26 -8.91 2.15
CA ASN A 224 -44.19 -10.04 2.00
C ASN A 224 -45.25 -10.11 3.10
N GLN A 225 -45.04 -9.45 4.25
CA GLN A 225 -46.02 -9.36 5.32
C GLN A 225 -47.23 -8.48 4.94
N SER A 226 -47.03 -7.50 4.05
CA SER A 226 -48.08 -6.58 3.59
C SER A 226 -48.70 -6.98 2.24
N LEU A 227 -48.14 -7.98 1.56
CA LEU A 227 -48.61 -8.47 0.26
C LEU A 227 -49.58 -9.64 0.41
N GLN A 228 -50.56 -9.74 -0.51
CA GLN A 228 -51.47 -10.88 -0.57
C GLN A 228 -50.69 -12.16 -0.94
N ALA A 229 -51.18 -13.33 -0.52
CA ALA A 229 -50.48 -14.61 -0.68
C ALA A 229 -50.04 -14.92 -2.13
N GLY A 230 -50.79 -14.46 -3.16
CA GLY A 230 -50.44 -14.63 -4.57
C GLY A 230 -49.43 -13.62 -5.14
N GLN A 231 -49.03 -12.61 -4.37
CA GLN A 231 -48.12 -11.53 -4.77
C GLN A 231 -46.80 -11.54 -3.98
N GLN A 232 -46.60 -12.56 -3.14
CA GLN A 232 -45.37 -12.68 -2.35
C GLN A 232 -44.18 -12.96 -3.27
N MET A 233 -43.08 -12.29 -2.99
CA MET A 233 -41.83 -12.42 -3.70
C MET A 233 -40.99 -13.53 -3.08
N GLU A 234 -40.38 -14.37 -3.92
CA GLU A 234 -39.42 -15.36 -3.43
C GLU A 234 -38.12 -14.67 -2.97
N THR A 235 -37.54 -15.21 -1.90
CA THR A 235 -36.25 -14.76 -1.41
C THR A 235 -35.12 -15.35 -2.23
N PHE A 236 -34.00 -14.63 -2.33
CA PHE A 236 -32.84 -15.15 -3.01
C PHE A 236 -32.20 -16.27 -2.18
N SER A 237 -31.79 -17.36 -2.82
CA SER A 237 -30.90 -18.34 -2.21
C SER A 237 -29.46 -17.83 -2.20
N LEU A 238 -28.59 -18.45 -1.38
CA LEU A 238 -27.19 -18.04 -1.20
C LEU A 238 -26.41 -17.85 -2.53
N PHE A 239 -26.71 -18.70 -3.52
CA PHE A 239 -26.04 -18.77 -4.82
C PHE A 239 -26.97 -18.38 -5.98
N ALA A 240 -28.15 -17.80 -5.72
CA ALA A 240 -29.09 -17.42 -6.78
C ALA A 240 -28.47 -16.43 -7.80
N VAL A 241 -27.55 -15.58 -7.33
CA VAL A 241 -26.86 -14.57 -8.17
C VAL A 241 -25.54 -15.06 -8.77
N THR A 242 -25.09 -16.28 -8.43
CA THR A 242 -23.78 -16.82 -8.83
C THR A 242 -23.53 -16.83 -10.34
N PRO A 243 -24.49 -17.21 -11.21
CA PRO A 243 -24.27 -17.17 -12.65
C PRO A 243 -23.95 -15.77 -13.17
N ILE A 244 -24.64 -14.75 -12.61
CA ILE A 244 -24.45 -13.35 -12.97
C ILE A 244 -23.12 -12.84 -12.41
N GLY A 245 -22.83 -13.11 -11.14
CA GLY A 245 -21.57 -12.70 -10.52
C GLY A 245 -20.35 -13.31 -11.20
N LEU A 246 -20.42 -14.58 -11.60
CA LEU A 246 -19.35 -15.24 -12.34
C LEU A 246 -19.16 -14.61 -13.73
N ALA A 247 -20.24 -14.32 -14.45
CA ALA A 247 -20.18 -13.60 -15.72
C ALA A 247 -19.51 -12.22 -15.56
N LEU A 248 -19.86 -11.48 -14.50
CA LEU A 248 -19.27 -10.18 -14.19
C LEU A 248 -17.76 -10.27 -13.88
N VAL A 249 -17.35 -11.23 -13.05
CA VAL A 249 -15.93 -11.44 -12.72
C VAL A 249 -15.13 -11.85 -13.95
N ILE A 250 -15.63 -12.81 -14.74
CA ILE A 250 -14.99 -13.22 -15.99
C ILE A 250 -14.85 -12.03 -16.93
N THR A 251 -15.90 -11.23 -17.09
CA THR A 251 -15.86 -10.05 -17.96
C THR A 251 -14.87 -9.01 -17.44
N GLY A 252 -14.80 -8.79 -16.13
CA GLY A 252 -13.82 -7.90 -15.49
C GLY A 252 -12.38 -8.37 -15.73
N ILE A 253 -12.11 -9.66 -15.55
CA ILE A 253 -10.78 -10.25 -15.82
C ILE A 253 -10.42 -10.09 -17.30
N VAL A 254 -11.32 -10.47 -18.21
CA VAL A 254 -11.12 -10.35 -19.66
C VAL A 254 -10.88 -8.89 -20.06
N TYR A 255 -11.63 -7.95 -19.47
CA TYR A 255 -11.45 -6.52 -19.69
C TYR A 255 -10.03 -6.08 -19.30
N PHE A 256 -9.52 -6.45 -18.13
CA PHE A 256 -8.16 -6.08 -17.74
C PHE A 256 -7.07 -6.81 -18.55
N ILE A 257 -7.33 -8.02 -19.06
CA ILE A 257 -6.41 -8.69 -19.98
C ILE A 257 -6.33 -7.94 -21.32
N LEU A 258 -7.46 -7.55 -21.89
CA LEU A 258 -7.52 -6.95 -23.24
C LEU A 258 -7.23 -5.45 -23.24
N ALA A 259 -7.87 -4.72 -22.33
CA ALA A 259 -7.83 -3.27 -22.24
C ALA A 259 -6.86 -2.76 -21.16
N GLY A 260 -6.25 -3.64 -20.35
CA GLY A 260 -5.36 -3.24 -19.26
C GLY A 260 -4.21 -2.34 -19.72
N LYS A 261 -3.62 -2.61 -20.89
CA LYS A 261 -2.57 -1.76 -21.48
C LYS A 261 -3.00 -0.31 -21.76
N PHE A 262 -4.30 -0.05 -21.94
CA PHE A 262 -4.85 1.27 -22.27
C PHE A 262 -5.50 1.96 -21.06
N VAL A 263 -6.08 1.16 -20.16
CA VAL A 263 -6.92 1.64 -19.05
C VAL A 263 -6.12 1.76 -17.76
N LEU A 264 -5.14 0.89 -17.56
CA LEU A 264 -4.36 0.92 -16.33
C LEU A 264 -3.47 2.15 -16.31
N PRO A 265 -3.38 2.86 -15.16
CA PRO A 265 -2.49 4.00 -15.03
C PRO A 265 -1.07 3.55 -15.35
N ALA A 266 -0.57 4.00 -16.51
CA ALA A 266 0.82 3.82 -16.92
C ALA A 266 1.69 4.96 -16.36
N ASN A 267 1.29 5.53 -15.22
CA ASN A 267 2.16 6.43 -14.49
C ASN A 267 3.40 5.61 -14.18
N LYS A 268 4.52 5.92 -14.86
CA LYS A 268 5.85 5.77 -14.27
C LYS A 268 5.67 6.27 -12.85
N ALA A 269 5.81 5.36 -11.91
CA ALA A 269 5.23 5.53 -10.60
C ALA A 269 5.46 6.96 -10.11
N GLU A 270 4.39 7.65 -9.73
CA GLU A 270 4.48 8.48 -8.54
C GLU A 270 4.81 7.49 -7.43
N HIS A 271 6.10 7.13 -7.37
CA HIS A 271 6.71 6.54 -6.21
C HIS A 271 6.39 7.53 -5.11
N THR A 272 5.63 7.08 -4.12
CA THR A 272 5.55 7.73 -2.82
C THR A 272 6.98 8.11 -2.41
N GLU A 273 7.32 9.40 -2.56
CA GLU A 273 8.53 10.07 -2.06
C GLU A 273 9.82 9.24 -2.09
N GLY A 274 10.04 8.55 -3.20
CA GLY A 274 11.29 7.89 -3.50
C GLY A 274 11.52 8.07 -4.99
N HIS A 275 12.09 9.22 -5.37
CA HIS A 275 12.79 9.32 -6.64
C HIS A 275 13.58 8.03 -6.82
N ASP A 276 13.56 7.47 -8.03
CA ASP A 276 14.49 6.41 -8.44
C ASP A 276 15.87 6.83 -7.96
N THR A 277 16.24 6.25 -6.83
CA THR A 277 17.26 6.78 -5.93
C THR A 277 18.57 6.68 -6.69
N ALA A 278 18.72 5.59 -7.44
CA ALA A 278 19.79 5.38 -8.41
C ALA A 278 19.83 6.49 -9.49
N SER A 279 18.71 6.89 -10.09
CA SER A 279 18.69 7.97 -11.10
C SER A 279 19.05 9.35 -10.53
N TYR A 280 18.43 9.77 -9.40
CA TYR A 280 18.73 11.03 -8.73
C TYR A 280 20.19 11.07 -8.22
N PHE A 281 20.68 9.96 -7.66
CA PHE A 281 22.07 9.83 -7.25
C PHE A 281 23.05 9.82 -8.44
N SER A 282 22.66 9.21 -9.56
CA SER A 282 23.48 9.17 -10.77
C SER A 282 23.60 10.55 -11.44
N GLU A 283 22.53 11.34 -11.45
CA GLU A 283 22.46 12.65 -12.09
C GLU A 283 23.06 13.75 -11.21
N THR A 284 22.84 13.70 -9.89
CA THR A 284 23.28 14.74 -8.94
C THR A 284 24.71 14.55 -8.44
N TYR A 285 25.17 13.31 -8.25
CA TYR A 285 26.49 13.01 -7.66
C TYR A 285 27.47 12.35 -8.64
N GLY A 286 27.14 12.31 -9.93
CA GLY A 286 27.99 11.70 -10.95
C GLY A 286 28.25 10.21 -10.72
N LEU A 287 27.39 9.52 -9.95
CA LEU A 287 27.43 8.07 -9.74
C LEU A 287 26.85 7.28 -10.92
N GLN A 288 27.00 7.82 -12.13
CA GLN A 288 26.52 7.21 -13.37
C GLN A 288 27.03 5.76 -13.45
N ALA A 289 26.11 4.82 -13.63
CA ALA A 289 26.35 3.39 -13.81
C ALA A 289 26.85 2.58 -12.60
N SER A 290 26.71 3.04 -11.35
CA SER A 290 27.02 2.19 -10.18
C SER A 290 25.95 1.13 -9.93
N GLU A 291 26.10 -0.03 -10.58
CA GLU A 291 25.23 -1.20 -10.39
C GLU A 291 25.72 -2.07 -9.23
N VAL A 292 24.80 -2.87 -8.69
CA VAL A 292 25.13 -3.92 -7.72
C VAL A 292 25.41 -5.21 -8.48
N TYR A 293 26.63 -5.71 -8.35
CA TYR A 293 27.07 -6.98 -8.93
C TYR A 293 27.22 -8.05 -7.85
N GLU A 294 26.72 -9.25 -8.14
CA GLU A 294 26.97 -10.44 -7.32
C GLU A 294 28.04 -11.29 -7.98
N VAL A 295 29.09 -11.60 -7.23
CA VAL A 295 30.20 -12.44 -7.70
C VAL A 295 30.51 -13.55 -6.72
N VAL A 296 30.86 -14.72 -7.25
CA VAL A 296 31.35 -15.85 -6.46
C VAL A 296 32.84 -15.98 -6.70
N VAL A 297 33.64 -16.03 -5.64
CA VAL A 297 35.09 -16.15 -5.73
C VAL A 297 35.47 -17.62 -5.97
N PRO A 298 35.99 -18.01 -7.15
CA PRO A 298 36.43 -19.37 -7.39
C PRO A 298 37.72 -19.68 -6.62
N ALA A 299 37.99 -20.97 -6.40
CA ALA A 299 39.16 -21.42 -5.64
C ALA A 299 40.51 -21.03 -6.28
N GLU A 300 40.54 -20.85 -7.60
CA GLU A 300 41.74 -20.46 -8.37
C GLU A 300 41.86 -18.94 -8.54
N SER A 301 40.96 -18.14 -7.93
CA SER A 301 40.99 -16.69 -8.08
C SER A 301 42.15 -16.04 -7.32
N PRO A 302 42.84 -15.04 -7.91
CA PRO A 302 43.83 -14.23 -7.21
C PRO A 302 43.25 -13.37 -6.09
N LEU A 303 41.92 -13.37 -5.86
CA LEU A 303 41.30 -12.74 -4.70
C LEU A 303 41.43 -13.54 -3.41
N VAL A 304 41.73 -14.83 -3.49
CA VAL A 304 41.86 -15.67 -2.28
C VAL A 304 43.05 -15.18 -1.46
N GLY A 305 42.79 -14.79 -0.21
CA GLY A 305 43.78 -14.22 0.71
C GLY A 305 43.95 -12.70 0.63
N VAL A 306 43.29 -12.03 -0.32
CA VAL A 306 43.27 -10.56 -0.40
C VAL A 306 42.30 -9.99 0.64
N SER A 307 42.68 -8.87 1.24
CA SER A 307 41.81 -8.17 2.20
C SER A 307 40.77 -7.30 1.49
N VAL A 308 39.61 -7.08 2.13
CA VAL A 308 38.60 -6.15 1.62
C VAL A 308 39.17 -4.75 1.35
N ASP A 309 40.07 -4.23 2.20
CA ASP A 309 40.68 -2.91 2.01
C ASP A 309 41.56 -2.83 0.75
N GLU A 310 42.33 -3.88 0.48
CA GLU A 310 43.20 -3.98 -0.69
C GLU A 310 42.39 -4.10 -1.98
N LEU A 311 41.30 -4.89 -1.95
CA LEU A 311 40.39 -5.04 -3.07
C LEU A 311 39.75 -3.70 -3.47
N GLU A 312 39.17 -2.98 -2.51
CA GLU A 312 38.52 -1.70 -2.78
C GLU A 312 39.50 -0.63 -3.29
N GLN A 313 40.76 -0.67 -2.84
CA GLN A 313 41.78 0.29 -3.28
C GLN A 313 42.31 0.01 -4.68
N ARG A 314 42.53 -1.27 -5.01
CA ARG A 314 43.10 -1.71 -6.27
C ARG A 314 42.12 -1.58 -7.43
N TRP A 315 40.89 -2.05 -7.26
CA TRP A 315 39.89 -2.10 -8.34
C TRP A 315 38.83 -1.00 -8.28
N LYS A 316 38.90 -0.08 -7.31
CA LYS A 316 37.98 1.06 -7.15
C LYS A 316 36.49 0.69 -7.02
N VAL A 317 36.19 -0.59 -6.75
CA VAL A 317 34.85 -1.10 -6.44
C VAL A 317 34.59 -1.06 -4.94
N ARG A 318 33.32 -1.05 -4.54
CA ARG A 318 32.91 -1.00 -3.13
C ARG A 318 32.24 -2.29 -2.73
N ILE A 319 32.68 -2.91 -1.64
CA ILE A 319 31.96 -4.08 -1.10
C ILE A 319 30.82 -3.59 -0.21
N ILE A 320 29.61 -4.06 -0.48
CA ILE A 320 28.39 -3.73 0.28
C ILE A 320 27.77 -4.93 0.99
N ALA A 321 28.08 -6.16 0.56
CA ALA A 321 27.66 -7.39 1.19
C ALA A 321 28.72 -8.49 1.03
N VAL A 322 28.85 -9.36 2.02
CA VAL A 322 29.71 -10.55 1.96
C VAL A 322 28.93 -11.73 2.52
N GLU A 323 28.86 -12.83 1.79
CA GLU A 323 28.40 -14.11 2.32
C GLU A 323 29.56 -15.10 2.27
N LYS A 324 29.97 -15.51 3.47
CA LYS A 324 30.88 -16.62 3.68
C LYS A 324 30.02 -17.74 4.25
N GLY A 325 30.33 -19.01 4.01
CA GLY A 325 29.46 -20.14 4.37
C GLY A 325 29.01 -20.26 5.85
N ASP A 326 29.47 -19.37 6.73
CA ASP A 326 29.07 -19.18 8.12
C ASP A 326 28.02 -18.08 8.36
N GLY A 327 27.64 -17.29 7.34
CA GLY A 327 26.55 -16.30 7.41
C GLY A 327 26.74 -15.06 6.53
N LEU A 328 25.61 -14.37 6.30
CA LEU A 328 25.53 -13.09 5.59
C LEU A 328 26.05 -11.94 6.46
N ARG A 329 26.93 -11.13 5.88
CA ARG A 329 27.48 -9.91 6.46
C ARG A 329 27.05 -8.69 5.63
N LEU A 330 26.18 -7.86 6.20
CA LEU A 330 25.68 -6.60 5.63
C LEU A 330 25.38 -5.60 6.77
N GLY A 331 25.67 -4.31 6.56
CA GLY A 331 25.37 -3.26 7.54
C GLY A 331 26.38 -3.16 8.70
N ALA A 332 25.95 -2.63 9.84
CA ALA A 332 26.80 -2.44 11.01
C ALA A 332 27.36 -3.79 11.52
N ASP A 333 28.59 -3.77 12.04
CA ASP A 333 29.30 -4.94 12.59
C ASP A 333 29.59 -6.11 11.62
N SER A 334 29.47 -5.90 10.31
CA SER A 334 29.46 -7.01 9.35
C SER A 334 30.71 -7.14 8.45
N ILE A 335 31.31 -6.03 7.99
CA ILE A 335 32.43 -6.06 7.03
C ILE A 335 33.63 -5.32 7.61
N ASP A 336 34.63 -6.07 8.08
CA ASP A 336 35.92 -5.52 8.51
C ASP A 336 36.86 -5.29 7.32
N ARG A 337 37.69 -4.25 7.41
CA ARG A 337 38.70 -3.91 6.39
C ARG A 337 39.76 -5.01 6.23
N GLY A 338 40.04 -5.74 7.31
CA GLY A 338 40.98 -6.85 7.34
C GLY A 338 40.34 -8.21 7.06
N LEU A 339 39.05 -8.26 6.70
CA LEU A 339 38.39 -9.52 6.36
C LEU A 339 39.08 -10.11 5.12
N GLY A 340 39.65 -11.30 5.29
CA GLY A 340 40.25 -12.05 4.19
C GLY A 340 39.17 -12.73 3.34
N ILE A 341 39.33 -12.65 2.03
CA ILE A 341 38.44 -13.29 1.07
C ILE A 341 38.88 -14.76 0.89
N GLU A 342 37.94 -15.69 1.05
CA GLU A 342 38.18 -17.12 0.88
C GLU A 342 37.49 -17.66 -0.38
N ALA A 343 37.94 -18.82 -0.85
CA ALA A 343 37.29 -19.54 -1.95
C ALA A 343 35.82 -19.86 -1.59
N GLY A 344 34.92 -19.64 -2.54
CA GLY A 344 33.48 -19.84 -2.36
C GLY A 344 32.75 -18.67 -1.69
N THR A 345 33.45 -17.60 -1.31
CA THR A 345 32.80 -16.38 -0.79
C THR A 345 31.97 -15.72 -1.89
N VAL A 346 30.74 -15.31 -1.56
CA VAL A 346 29.90 -14.48 -2.43
C VAL A 346 30.07 -13.02 -2.02
N LEU A 347 30.33 -12.13 -2.97
CA LEU A 347 30.52 -10.70 -2.72
C LEU A 347 29.45 -9.89 -3.47
N GLY A 348 28.85 -8.94 -2.76
CA GLY A 348 28.02 -7.88 -3.34
C GLY A 348 28.87 -6.64 -3.55
N LEU A 349 29.10 -6.28 -4.80
CA LEU A 349 29.96 -5.19 -5.22
C LEU A 349 29.13 -4.06 -5.81
N LEU A 350 29.43 -2.83 -5.41
CA LEU A 350 28.88 -1.61 -5.99
C LEU A 350 30.00 -0.88 -6.74
N GLY A 351 29.81 -0.64 -8.03
CA GLY A 351 30.80 0.04 -8.87
C GLY A 351 30.29 0.24 -10.29
N THR A 352 31.05 0.96 -11.12
CA THR A 352 30.68 1.15 -12.52
C THR A 352 31.02 -0.07 -13.36
N GLU A 353 30.31 -0.27 -14.48
CA GLU A 353 30.56 -1.36 -15.42
C GLU A 353 32.01 -1.38 -15.92
N GLU A 354 32.63 -0.21 -16.12
CA GLU A 354 34.05 -0.07 -16.51
C GLU A 354 34.99 -0.72 -15.49
N TYR A 355 34.89 -0.33 -14.22
CA TYR A 355 35.75 -0.88 -13.16
C TYR A 355 35.41 -2.34 -12.83
N PHE A 356 34.14 -2.71 -12.95
CA PHE A 356 33.71 -4.09 -12.72
C PHE A 356 34.22 -5.04 -13.81
N THR A 357 34.25 -4.61 -15.07
CA THR A 357 34.79 -5.40 -16.19
C THR A 357 36.28 -5.69 -15.98
N VAL A 358 37.05 -4.65 -15.65
CA VAL A 358 38.49 -4.79 -15.32
C VAL A 358 38.69 -5.71 -14.11
N PHE A 359 37.87 -5.55 -13.07
CA PHE A 359 37.90 -6.43 -11.91
C PHE A 359 37.60 -7.90 -12.27
N SER A 360 36.60 -8.15 -13.12
CA SER A 360 36.18 -9.49 -13.52
C SER A 360 37.26 -10.20 -14.35
N GLU A 361 37.92 -9.48 -15.25
CA GLU A 361 39.01 -9.98 -16.10
C GLU A 361 40.26 -10.30 -15.27
N GLU A 362 40.72 -9.36 -14.43
CA GLU A 362 41.92 -9.58 -13.61
C GLU A 362 41.71 -10.61 -12.51
N SER A 363 40.49 -10.74 -11.99
CA SER A 363 40.18 -11.63 -10.87
C SER A 363 39.74 -13.03 -11.31
N SER A 364 39.58 -13.28 -12.62
CA SER A 364 39.09 -14.56 -13.17
C SER A 364 37.76 -14.99 -12.54
N ILE A 365 36.81 -14.06 -12.42
CA ILE A 365 35.53 -14.26 -11.74
C ILE A 365 34.38 -14.34 -12.74
N ASN A 366 33.42 -15.22 -12.44
CA ASN A 366 32.16 -15.28 -13.20
C ASN A 366 31.13 -14.32 -12.59
N ARG A 367 30.70 -13.33 -13.37
CA ARG A 367 29.54 -12.48 -13.09
C ARG A 367 28.28 -13.34 -13.04
N ARG A 368 27.44 -13.13 -12.02
CA ARG A 368 26.04 -13.59 -12.06
C ARG A 368 25.19 -12.55 -12.78
N ASN A 369 24.26 -13.02 -13.61
CA ASN A 369 23.35 -12.15 -14.37
C ASN A 369 22.33 -11.44 -13.46
N ASP A 370 22.00 -12.06 -12.32
CA ASP A 370 21.04 -11.55 -11.34
C ASP A 370 21.59 -11.72 -9.91
N LEU A 371 21.07 -10.91 -8.98
CA LEU A 371 21.26 -11.09 -7.54
C LEU A 371 20.44 -12.31 -7.09
N GLU A 372 21.08 -13.38 -6.64
CA GLU A 372 20.39 -14.55 -6.09
C GLU A 372 20.53 -14.59 -4.57
N THR A 373 21.78 -14.53 -4.11
CA THR A 373 22.14 -14.63 -2.69
C THR A 373 21.73 -13.38 -1.93
N PHE A 374 22.01 -12.20 -2.48
CA PHE A 374 21.72 -10.93 -1.81
C PHE A 374 20.38 -10.31 -2.19
N ALA A 375 19.57 -10.96 -3.04
CA ALA A 375 18.31 -10.42 -3.58
C ALA A 375 17.38 -9.84 -2.51
N ASN A 376 17.26 -10.53 -1.37
CA ASN A 376 16.36 -10.14 -0.28
C ASN A 376 16.97 -9.07 0.64
N SER A 377 18.29 -9.10 0.82
CA SER A 377 19.00 -8.24 1.77
C SER A 377 19.40 -6.90 1.17
N LEU A 378 19.68 -6.87 -0.14
CA LEU A 378 19.91 -5.67 -0.95
C LEU A 378 18.64 -5.21 -1.69
N ALA A 379 17.48 -5.78 -1.38
CA ALA A 379 16.22 -5.27 -1.87
C ALA A 379 16.06 -3.80 -1.44
N THR A 380 15.53 -2.96 -2.34
CA THR A 380 15.32 -1.53 -2.10
C THR A 380 14.52 -1.23 -0.83
N ALA A 381 13.66 -2.16 -0.39
CA ALA A 381 12.89 -2.04 0.85
C ALA A 381 13.70 -2.27 2.14
N LYS A 382 14.93 -2.78 2.06
CA LYS A 382 15.79 -3.10 3.22
C LYS A 382 17.13 -2.38 3.21
N ALA A 383 17.70 -2.11 2.05
CA ALA A 383 18.95 -1.39 1.91
C ALA A 383 18.94 -0.51 0.66
N GLY A 384 19.77 0.52 0.65
CA GLY A 384 19.90 1.42 -0.48
C GLY A 384 20.89 2.54 -0.23
N ILE A 385 20.88 3.51 -1.14
CA ILE A 385 21.71 4.70 -1.06
C ILE A 385 20.94 5.79 -0.30
N ALA A 386 21.61 6.43 0.65
CA ALA A 386 21.10 7.52 1.46
C ALA A 386 22.06 8.72 1.42
N GLU A 387 21.48 9.91 1.53
CA GLU A 387 22.22 11.13 1.83
C GLU A 387 22.21 11.41 3.32
N VAL A 388 23.37 11.78 3.82
CA VAL A 388 23.48 12.23 5.19
C VAL A 388 24.37 13.44 5.32
N VAL A 389 23.84 14.50 5.91
CA VAL A 389 24.56 15.76 6.10
C VAL A 389 25.29 15.76 7.44
N ILE A 390 26.53 16.23 7.46
CA ILE A 390 27.29 16.50 8.68
C ILE A 390 26.90 17.87 9.24
N PRO A 391 26.18 17.94 10.39
CA PRO A 391 25.81 19.22 10.97
C PRO A 391 27.04 19.95 11.54
N PRO A 392 27.01 21.29 11.63
CA PRO A 392 28.15 22.07 12.13
C PRO A 392 28.61 21.73 13.55
N SER A 393 27.72 21.19 14.38
CA SER A 393 27.98 20.79 15.77
C SER A 393 28.40 19.32 15.93
N SER A 394 28.66 18.60 14.84
CA SER A 394 29.00 17.16 14.91
C SER A 394 30.45 16.93 15.35
N ASN A 395 30.70 15.98 16.27
CA ASN A 395 32.07 15.54 16.60
C ASN A 395 32.76 14.72 15.49
N LEU A 396 32.10 14.54 14.36
CA LEU A 396 32.68 13.94 13.15
C LEU A 396 33.48 14.95 12.33
N VAL A 397 33.30 16.26 12.59
CA VAL A 397 34.06 17.32 11.91
C VAL A 397 35.56 17.14 12.19
N GLY A 398 36.35 17.16 11.12
CA GLY A 398 37.80 16.95 11.16
C GLY A 398 38.25 15.48 11.23
N LYS A 399 37.33 14.53 11.42
CA LYS A 399 37.63 13.09 11.35
C LYS A 399 37.40 12.54 9.95
N THR A 400 38.03 11.43 9.62
CA THR A 400 37.81 10.71 8.36
C THR A 400 36.88 9.51 8.56
N ALA A 401 36.33 8.97 7.47
CA ALA A 401 35.53 7.74 7.52
C ALA A 401 36.32 6.54 8.10
N ARG A 402 37.66 6.55 7.95
CA ARG A 402 38.56 5.54 8.54
C ARG A 402 38.74 5.71 10.03
N ASP A 403 38.82 6.94 10.54
CA ASP A 403 39.06 7.21 11.97
C ASP A 403 37.87 6.77 12.83
N VAL A 404 36.65 6.96 12.31
CA VAL A 404 35.40 6.61 13.01
C VAL A 404 34.89 5.21 12.69
N TRP A 405 35.64 4.46 11.89
CA TRP A 405 35.31 3.09 11.49
C TRP A 405 33.90 3.02 10.91
N MET A 406 33.57 3.96 10.03
CA MET A 406 32.20 4.32 9.64
C MET A 406 31.32 3.12 9.23
N ARG A 407 31.90 2.19 8.47
CA ARG A 407 31.21 0.97 8.03
C ARG A 407 30.97 -0.01 9.17
N LYS A 408 31.98 -0.24 10.03
CA LYS A 408 31.87 -1.21 11.14
C LYS A 408 30.96 -0.68 12.25
N THR A 409 31.12 0.58 12.62
CA THR A 409 30.39 1.20 13.73
C THR A 409 28.95 1.55 13.37
N PHE A 410 28.69 2.01 12.14
CA PHE A 410 27.39 2.58 11.75
C PHE A 410 26.72 1.89 10.57
N GLY A 411 27.35 0.87 9.97
CA GLY A 411 26.81 0.21 8.77
C GLY A 411 26.84 1.04 7.50
N LEU A 412 27.45 2.23 7.55
CA LEU A 412 27.48 3.16 6.44
C LEU A 412 28.68 2.89 5.53
N SER A 413 28.41 2.43 4.32
CA SER A 413 29.42 2.32 3.26
C SER A 413 29.48 3.62 2.47
N LEU A 414 30.41 4.50 2.84
CA LEU A 414 30.64 5.77 2.14
C LEU A 414 31.02 5.57 0.67
N LEU A 415 30.28 6.23 -0.21
CA LEU A 415 30.44 6.20 -1.67
C LEU A 415 31.02 7.52 -2.18
N ALA A 416 30.45 8.64 -1.73
CA ALA A 416 30.88 9.98 -2.11
C ALA A 416 30.69 10.99 -0.98
N ILE A 417 31.45 12.08 -1.04
CA ILE A 417 31.29 13.29 -0.24
C ILE A 417 31.01 14.41 -1.23
N HIS A 418 29.89 15.09 -1.05
CA HIS A 418 29.50 16.27 -1.81
C HIS A 418 29.70 17.51 -0.95
N ARG A 419 30.55 18.42 -1.44
CA ARG A 419 31.00 19.62 -0.76
C ARG A 419 30.86 20.81 -1.69
N GLY A 420 29.76 21.55 -1.57
CA GLY A 420 29.46 22.65 -2.48
C GLY A 420 29.26 22.12 -3.90
N GLU A 421 30.17 22.44 -4.82
CA GLU A 421 30.17 21.93 -6.21
C GLU A 421 31.18 20.79 -6.43
N GLU A 422 31.96 20.41 -5.41
CA GLU A 422 32.96 19.36 -5.49
C GLU A 422 32.39 18.00 -5.06
N ILE A 423 32.60 16.96 -5.87
CA ILE A 423 32.22 15.58 -5.57
C ILE A 423 33.49 14.74 -5.42
N ILE A 424 33.72 14.26 -4.20
CA ILE A 424 34.81 13.35 -3.87
C ILE A 424 34.21 11.94 -3.81
N SER A 425 34.53 11.08 -4.77
CA SER A 425 33.95 9.73 -4.90
C SER A 425 35.00 8.63 -4.69
N CYS A 426 34.56 7.37 -4.65
CA CYS A 426 35.44 6.21 -4.74
C CYS A 426 36.33 6.25 -6.00
N ARG A 427 35.84 6.83 -7.11
CA ARG A 427 36.56 6.96 -8.39
C ARG A 427 37.74 7.92 -8.32
N THR A 428 37.55 9.09 -7.70
CA THR A 428 38.59 10.11 -7.56
C THR A 428 39.65 9.73 -6.51
N GLY A 429 39.40 8.66 -5.74
CA GLY A 429 40.25 8.26 -4.61
C GLY A 429 40.10 9.21 -3.42
N GLY A 430 40.50 8.74 -2.25
CA GLY A 430 40.57 9.59 -1.05
C GLY A 430 39.28 9.76 -0.25
N VAL A 431 38.10 9.38 -0.75
CA VAL A 431 36.79 9.56 -0.06
C VAL A 431 36.78 9.08 1.40
N ARG A 432 37.54 8.03 1.73
CA ARG A 432 37.64 7.48 3.09
C ARG A 432 38.65 8.19 3.99
N GLN A 433 39.62 8.88 3.39
CA GLN A 433 40.74 9.58 4.05
C GLN A 433 40.53 11.10 4.09
N THR A 434 39.51 11.62 3.40
CA THR A 434 39.14 13.02 3.45
C THR A 434 38.51 13.35 4.80
N PRO A 435 39.03 14.36 5.53
CA PRO A 435 38.39 14.86 6.74
C PRO A 435 37.04 15.52 6.43
N PHE A 436 36.03 15.21 7.23
CA PHE A 436 34.69 15.78 7.10
C PHE A 436 34.65 17.25 7.52
N ARG A 437 33.86 18.04 6.80
CA ARG A 437 33.60 19.46 7.09
C ARG A 437 32.12 19.68 7.42
N PRO A 438 31.80 20.76 8.16
CA PRO A 438 30.42 21.19 8.34
C PRO A 438 29.70 21.37 7.01
N GLY A 439 28.50 20.79 6.88
CA GLY A 439 27.68 20.88 5.67
C GLY A 439 28.07 19.89 4.56
N ASP A 440 29.08 19.04 4.75
CA ASP A 440 29.36 17.95 3.83
C ASP A 440 28.15 17.02 3.75
N THR A 441 27.73 16.69 2.54
CA THR A 441 26.70 15.67 2.28
C THR A 441 27.37 14.36 1.92
N LEU A 442 27.23 13.37 2.78
CA LEU A 442 27.76 12.03 2.60
C LEU A 442 26.74 11.19 1.84
N VAL A 443 27.15 10.61 0.72
CA VAL A 443 26.37 9.61 -0.01
C VAL A 443 26.85 8.24 0.43
N VAL A 444 25.97 7.46 1.06
CA VAL A 444 26.30 6.19 1.71
C VAL A 444 25.36 5.09 1.23
N HIS A 445 25.86 3.88 1.09
CA HIS A 445 25.02 2.68 1.02
C HIS A 445 24.86 2.08 2.41
N THR A 446 23.62 1.80 2.82
CA THR A 446 23.31 1.27 4.16
C THR A 446 22.05 0.41 4.16
N ALA A 447 21.92 -0.46 5.17
CA ALA A 447 20.63 -1.00 5.55
C ALA A 447 19.78 0.09 6.22
N TRP A 448 18.47 0.09 5.96
CA TRP A 448 17.55 1.07 6.55
C TRP A 448 17.42 0.95 8.07
N THR A 449 17.75 -0.23 8.62
CA THR A 449 17.82 -0.47 10.08
C THR A 449 18.94 0.29 10.76
N ASP A 450 20.01 0.64 10.03
CA ASP A 450 21.24 1.20 10.59
C ASP A 450 21.25 2.74 10.52
N LEU A 451 20.41 3.33 9.65
CA LEU A 451 20.28 4.77 9.48
C LEU A 451 19.85 5.52 10.79
N PRO A 452 18.93 4.98 11.63
CA PRO A 452 18.60 5.60 12.92
C PRO A 452 19.75 5.60 13.95
N ILE A 453 20.69 4.66 13.84
CA ILE A 453 21.87 4.59 14.71
C ILE A 453 22.79 5.78 14.40
N TRP A 454 22.94 6.08 13.12
CA TRP A 454 23.68 7.26 12.67
C TRP A 454 23.02 8.57 13.11
N SER A 455 21.70 8.74 12.93
CA SER A 455 21.02 10.00 13.27
C SER A 455 21.08 10.35 14.76
N ARG A 456 21.01 9.34 15.64
CA ARG A 456 21.22 9.51 17.07
C ARG A 456 22.63 9.98 17.39
N ILE A 457 23.66 9.37 16.80
CA ILE A 457 25.06 9.59 17.19
C ILE A 457 25.69 10.82 16.52
N ALA A 458 25.32 11.12 15.26
CA ALA A 458 25.77 12.33 14.56
C ALA A 458 25.33 13.63 15.25
N THR A 459 24.30 13.55 16.11
CA THR A 459 23.74 14.66 16.90
C THR A 459 24.06 14.60 18.40
N LEU A 460 24.35 13.42 18.97
CA LEU A 460 24.57 13.21 20.42
C LEU A 460 26.01 12.85 20.80
N TRP A 461 26.95 12.92 19.87
CA TRP A 461 28.36 13.02 20.21
C TRP A 461 28.86 14.36 19.72
#